data_AF-L1IMU1-F1
#
_entry.id   AF-L1IMU1-F1
#
_cell.length_a   1.000
_cell.length_b   1.000
_cell.length_c   1.000
_cell.angle_alpha   90.00
_cell.angle_beta   90.00
_cell.angle_gamma   90.00
#
_symmetry.space_group_name_H-M   'P 1'
#
loop_
_entity.id
_entity.type
_entity.pdbx_description
1 polymer ?
#
loop_
_entity_poly.entity_id
_entity_poly.type
_entity_poly.pdbx_seq_one_letter_code
_entity_poly.pdbx_strand_id
1 'polypeptide(L)'
;MIPYGGHVYYQQPLQSPMLAYGGAAVYHQPNNLPANMPCMPVAAKNQDDFMAGTEKAVRKDYDPVAKRWKRSAVVLKIDPVAFAQGSLRRAYKMRDLTLGETDNEFVAKMSINPQENRQTYFDDVAMQMEAKMWAERFNSKTGLHVDFLVAYVAELVERTGRPLIGVEKLVMGNYVKYNNNWDWNDDRRNTPQAFSHFTWEESGKSILVCDLQGVGDLWTDPQIHSRDGKGYGKGNMGMRGIAAFLNNHRCNAICMALKLPMVGKAPKQNNDGTVMPPMKAGMQSGLTNTQFKAKMVQAELKKPKEEGARTDHDRIAIIVLGAGGLNVSETSPDCSVTILCGHRVCETKVIYDNREPVWNEKFQLDLPADGSVNTLEAVLFIREEEDPTMVGFARIEFDKLEDQAGFDERQWPLRAAGGAQVGWLKLKILRFRSKKPAASAPDAALGPPPPPPLPLAGPNKEEGPGNVRDLLQEAQGIKVMVKQGRGFRELEGLPVQVLVRLNQCQAATKAQPGAQLMHWNQKIAFPPGPADEAVRLWVIPDVASPHVRFQGHIPMRSINFDASGHAGNVVVPMKQHQPVAGEVEEVADDMQGLLSDCPCVELEMWIITKPGRKSNAGGTVSC
;
A
#
# COMPACT_ATOMS: atom_id res chain seq x y z
N MET A 1 71.15 15.05 -10.12
CA MET A 1 71.10 14.58 -8.73
C MET A 1 71.20 15.77 -7.80
N ILE A 2 70.05 16.27 -7.34
CA ILE A 2 69.84 17.19 -6.21
C ILE A 2 68.47 16.78 -5.64
N PRO A 3 68.32 16.43 -4.35
CA PRO A 3 67.11 15.76 -3.85
C PRO A 3 66.01 16.76 -3.42
N TYR A 4 64.76 16.39 -3.71
CA TYR A 4 63.55 17.11 -3.30
C TYR A 4 63.23 16.84 -1.81
N GLY A 5 62.89 17.92 -1.09
CA GLY A 5 62.58 17.92 0.33
C GLY A 5 61.22 17.31 0.66
N GLY A 6 61.22 16.42 1.66
CA GLY A 6 60.02 15.95 2.34
C GLY A 6 59.71 16.82 3.56
N HIS A 7 58.47 17.28 3.67
CA HIS A 7 57.90 17.76 4.92
C HIS A 7 56.87 16.74 5.42
N VAL A 8 57.25 16.08 6.52
CA VAL A 8 56.38 15.29 7.38
C VAL A 8 55.83 16.25 8.44
N TYR A 9 54.51 16.39 8.54
CA TYR A 9 53.87 16.97 9.73
C TYR A 9 53.02 15.89 10.42
N TYR A 10 53.45 15.56 11.64
CA TYR A 10 52.64 14.88 12.64
C TYR A 10 51.49 15.80 13.07
N GLN A 11 50.25 15.29 13.08
CA GLN A 11 49.19 15.83 13.93
C GLN A 11 48.61 14.73 14.82
N GLN A 12 48.70 14.99 16.12
CA GLN A 12 48.10 14.25 17.22
C GLN A 12 46.56 14.36 17.22
N PRO A 13 45.87 13.44 17.92
CA PRO A 13 44.43 13.26 17.81
C PRO A 13 43.66 14.30 18.63
N LEU A 14 42.82 15.09 17.97
CA LEU A 14 41.80 15.89 18.63
C LEU A 14 40.55 15.04 18.87
N GLN A 15 40.24 14.87 20.15
CA GLN A 15 39.01 14.32 20.69
C GLN A 15 37.80 14.95 19.99
N SER A 16 36.95 14.12 19.37
CA SER A 16 35.62 14.53 18.93
C SER A 16 34.63 14.31 20.09
N PRO A 17 33.80 15.31 20.43
CA PRO A 17 32.90 15.21 21.57
C PRO A 17 31.76 14.23 21.29
N MET A 18 31.46 13.39 22.30
CA MET A 18 30.20 12.69 22.42
C MET A 18 29.05 13.70 22.35
N LEU A 19 28.15 13.54 21.38
CA LEU A 19 26.79 14.08 21.45
C LEU A 19 25.82 12.92 21.31
N ALA A 20 25.08 12.67 22.39
CA ALA A 20 23.99 11.72 22.45
C ALA A 20 22.89 12.14 21.45
N TYR A 21 22.51 11.26 20.53
CA TYR A 21 21.34 11.43 19.69
C TYR A 21 20.27 10.42 20.10
N GLY A 22 19.54 10.78 21.15
CA GLY A 22 18.15 10.36 21.36
C GLY A 22 17.29 11.60 21.19
N GLY A 23 16.51 11.67 20.13
CA GLY A 23 15.66 12.83 19.83
C GLY A 23 14.61 12.48 18.80
N ALA A 24 13.38 12.24 19.27
CA ALA A 24 12.19 12.17 18.45
C ALA A 24 11.99 13.50 17.71
N ALA A 25 11.77 13.46 16.40
CA ALA A 25 11.36 14.64 15.64
C ALA A 25 9.89 14.94 15.97
N VAL A 26 9.69 15.93 16.84
CA VAL A 26 8.39 16.54 17.15
C VAL A 26 8.06 17.57 16.07
N TYR A 27 6.78 17.57 15.68
CA TYR A 27 6.16 18.47 14.72
C TYR A 27 6.21 19.94 15.19
N HIS A 28 6.83 20.83 14.41
CA HIS A 28 6.66 22.29 14.53
C HIS A 28 6.09 22.85 13.23
N GLN A 29 4.89 23.44 13.29
CA GLN A 29 4.30 24.22 12.20
C GLN A 29 5.03 25.58 12.08
N PRO A 30 5.37 26.05 10.87
CA PRO A 30 5.69 27.45 10.65
C PRO A 30 4.42 28.25 10.33
N ASN A 31 4.09 29.19 11.21
CA ASN A 31 3.11 30.26 10.97
C ASN A 31 3.74 31.42 10.19
N ASN A 32 2.90 32.06 9.36
CA ASN A 32 2.99 33.41 8.80
C ASN A 32 3.93 33.69 7.61
N LEU A 33 3.31 33.89 6.43
CA LEU A 33 3.76 34.85 5.41
C LEU A 33 2.56 35.71 4.94
N PRO A 34 2.77 36.99 4.59
CA PRO A 34 1.71 38.00 4.51
C PRO A 34 0.93 37.99 3.20
N ALA A 35 -0.36 38.32 3.31
CA ALA A 35 -1.30 38.49 2.21
C ALA A 35 -1.11 39.84 1.49
N ASN A 36 -0.84 39.81 0.17
CA ASN A 36 -1.44 40.70 -0.83
C ASN A 36 -0.81 40.50 -2.23
N MET A 37 -1.56 39.92 -3.16
CA MET A 37 -1.48 40.23 -4.59
C MET A 37 -2.81 39.83 -5.28
N PRO A 38 -3.38 40.64 -6.18
CA PRO A 38 -4.67 40.36 -6.80
C PRO A 38 -4.51 39.33 -7.92
N CYS A 39 -5.21 38.20 -7.83
CA CYS A 39 -5.22 37.20 -8.90
C CYS A 39 -6.47 37.36 -9.76
N MET A 40 -6.27 37.55 -11.07
CA MET A 40 -7.30 37.57 -12.11
C MET A 40 -8.09 36.24 -12.13
N PRO A 41 -9.33 36.23 -12.66
CA PRO A 41 -10.17 35.03 -12.63
C PRO A 41 -9.54 33.90 -13.45
N VAL A 42 -9.10 32.86 -12.75
CA VAL A 42 -8.63 31.61 -13.35
C VAL A 42 -9.86 30.85 -13.83
N ALA A 43 -9.97 30.63 -15.14
CA ALA A 43 -10.94 29.73 -15.72
C ALA A 43 -10.87 28.37 -15.01
N ALA A 44 -12.02 27.80 -14.64
CA ALA A 44 -12.12 26.54 -13.93
C ALA A 44 -11.31 25.46 -14.66
N LYS A 45 -10.17 25.05 -14.07
CA LYS A 45 -9.46 23.85 -14.50
C LYS A 45 -10.36 22.68 -14.17
N ASN A 46 -10.69 21.86 -15.17
CA ASN A 46 -11.24 20.53 -14.95
C ASN A 46 -10.34 19.82 -13.95
N GLN A 47 -10.84 19.63 -12.72
CA GLN A 47 -10.20 18.79 -11.73
C GLN A 47 -10.33 17.34 -12.21
N ASP A 48 -9.22 16.62 -12.14
CA ASP A 48 -9.10 15.16 -12.30
C ASP A 48 -9.06 14.60 -13.72
N ASP A 49 -8.09 15.04 -14.52
CA ASP A 49 -7.51 14.14 -15.52
C ASP A 49 -6.77 13.02 -14.76
N PHE A 50 -7.33 11.83 -14.68
CA PHE A 50 -6.71 10.69 -13.98
C PHE A 50 -5.26 10.43 -14.41
N MET A 51 -4.99 10.64 -15.70
CA MET A 51 -3.67 10.47 -16.32
C MET A 51 -2.69 11.58 -15.92
N ALA A 52 -3.17 12.68 -15.34
CA ALA A 52 -2.31 13.77 -14.88
C ALA A 52 -1.39 13.30 -13.74
N GLY A 53 -0.10 13.59 -13.91
CA GLY A 53 0.94 13.21 -12.96
C GLY A 53 1.30 11.72 -12.97
N THR A 54 0.82 10.95 -13.95
CA THR A 54 1.34 9.61 -14.22
C THR A 54 2.63 9.70 -15.03
N GLU A 55 3.50 8.70 -14.86
CA GLU A 55 4.79 8.62 -15.53
C GLU A 55 5.02 7.20 -16.05
N LYS A 56 5.44 7.10 -17.30
CA LYS A 56 5.82 5.84 -17.94
C LYS A 56 7.26 5.50 -17.57
N ALA A 57 7.51 4.23 -17.29
CA ALA A 57 8.81 3.75 -16.87
C ALA A 57 9.15 2.35 -17.37
N VAL A 58 10.44 2.02 -17.37
CA VAL A 58 10.93 0.65 -17.58
C VAL A 58 11.25 0.05 -16.23
N ARG A 59 10.42 -0.92 -15.80
CA ARG A 59 10.62 -1.74 -14.61
C ARG A 59 11.65 -2.83 -14.90
N LYS A 60 12.51 -3.09 -13.92
CA LYS A 60 13.61 -4.06 -13.99
C LYS A 60 13.60 -4.90 -12.71
N ASP A 61 13.18 -6.15 -12.82
CA ASP A 61 13.10 -7.13 -11.75
C ASP A 61 14.35 -8.03 -11.76
N TYR A 62 14.89 -8.36 -10.60
CA TYR A 62 16.04 -9.25 -10.48
C TYR A 62 15.62 -10.66 -10.05
N ASP A 63 16.02 -11.68 -10.81
CA ASP A 63 15.92 -13.09 -10.42
C ASP A 63 17.22 -13.51 -9.70
N PRO A 64 17.21 -13.70 -8.38
CA PRO A 64 18.42 -14.03 -7.62
C PRO A 64 18.92 -15.46 -7.86
N VAL A 65 18.07 -16.35 -8.38
CA VAL A 65 18.45 -17.74 -8.67
C VAL A 65 19.16 -17.82 -10.02
N ALA A 66 18.60 -17.19 -11.04
CA ALA A 66 19.22 -17.15 -12.36
C ALA A 66 20.26 -16.03 -12.53
N LYS A 67 20.34 -15.12 -11.56
CA LYS A 67 21.22 -13.94 -11.55
C LYS A 67 21.06 -13.06 -12.79
N ARG A 68 19.82 -12.90 -13.26
CA ARG A 68 19.49 -12.11 -14.45
C ARG A 68 18.42 -11.08 -14.13
N TRP A 69 18.45 -9.99 -14.88
CA TRP A 69 17.42 -8.96 -14.83
C TRP A 69 16.37 -9.25 -15.89
N LYS A 70 15.10 -9.19 -15.51
CA LYS A 70 13.96 -9.14 -16.43
C LYS A 70 13.48 -7.70 -16.48
N ARG A 71 13.15 -7.22 -17.67
CA ARG A 71 12.60 -5.88 -17.83
C ARG A 71 11.14 -5.97 -18.29
N SER A 72 10.33 -5.00 -17.86
CA SER A 72 8.90 -4.87 -18.14
C SER A 72 8.50 -3.40 -18.25
N ALA A 73 7.42 -3.14 -18.97
CA ALA A 73 6.78 -1.84 -19.01
C ALA A 73 6.01 -1.56 -17.72
N VAL A 74 6.05 -0.33 -17.24
CA VAL A 74 5.25 0.08 -16.08
C VAL A 74 4.78 1.53 -16.20
N VAL A 75 3.64 1.83 -15.58
CA VAL A 75 3.05 3.16 -15.49
C VAL A 75 2.87 3.47 -14.01
N LEU A 76 3.47 4.56 -13.57
CA LEU A 76 3.63 4.89 -12.16
C LEU A 76 2.92 6.21 -11.85
N LYS A 77 2.42 6.34 -10.64
CA LYS A 77 2.04 7.63 -10.07
C LYS A 77 2.84 7.84 -8.80
N ILE A 78 3.77 8.78 -8.81
CA ILE A 78 4.68 9.04 -7.68
C ILE A 78 4.22 10.33 -6.99
N ASP A 79 4.02 10.27 -5.67
CA ASP A 79 3.68 11.46 -4.89
C ASP A 79 4.84 12.47 -4.96
N PRO A 80 4.55 13.78 -5.12
CA PRO A 80 5.58 14.80 -5.26
C PRO A 80 6.37 15.07 -3.97
N VAL A 81 5.85 14.60 -2.82
CA VAL A 81 6.43 14.87 -1.50
C VAL A 81 6.89 13.55 -0.87
N ALA A 82 8.15 13.51 -0.43
CA ALA A 82 8.68 12.38 0.32
C ALA A 82 8.00 12.30 1.69
N PHE A 83 7.58 11.10 2.10
CA PHE A 83 7.01 10.89 3.44
C PHE A 83 8.07 10.48 4.47
N ALA A 84 9.23 10.01 4.00
CA ALA A 84 10.35 9.63 4.85
C ALA A 84 11.70 9.89 4.16
N GLN A 85 12.77 10.01 4.95
CA GLN A 85 14.13 10.17 4.47
C GLN A 85 15.10 9.39 5.37
N GLY A 86 15.94 8.55 4.77
CA GLY A 86 17.06 7.90 5.43
C GLY A 86 18.37 8.67 5.25
N SER A 87 19.51 8.02 5.50
CA SER A 87 20.83 8.62 5.31
C SER A 87 21.19 8.85 3.84
N LEU A 88 20.72 7.98 2.94
CA LEU A 88 21.11 7.99 1.52
C LEU A 88 19.96 8.28 0.56
N ARG A 89 18.70 8.07 0.99
CA ARG A 89 17.53 8.04 0.10
C ARG A 89 16.32 8.73 0.71
N ARG A 90 15.47 9.31 -0.14
CA ARG A 90 14.11 9.75 0.17
C ARG A 90 13.11 8.71 -0.29
N ALA A 91 12.06 8.51 0.50
CA ALA A 91 10.95 7.60 0.21
C ALA A 91 9.67 8.39 -0.09
N TYR A 92 9.05 8.08 -1.22
CA TYR A 92 7.83 8.68 -1.73
C TYR A 92 6.77 7.60 -1.84
N LYS A 93 5.50 7.93 -1.57
CA LYS A 93 4.41 7.03 -1.90
C LYS A 93 4.31 6.92 -3.41
N MET A 94 3.98 5.73 -3.88
CA MET A 94 3.86 5.45 -5.30
C MET A 94 2.71 4.48 -5.55
N ARG A 95 2.06 4.58 -6.71
CA ARG A 95 1.19 3.54 -7.24
C ARG A 95 1.74 2.98 -8.54
N ASP A 96 1.70 1.67 -8.69
CA ASP A 96 1.97 0.95 -9.94
C ASP A 96 0.63 0.68 -10.65
N LEU A 97 0.30 1.50 -11.65
CA LEU A 97 -0.98 1.46 -12.32
C LEU A 97 -1.11 0.28 -13.29
N THR A 98 -0.03 -0.41 -13.66
CA THR A 98 -0.18 -1.64 -14.48
C THR A 98 -0.70 -2.83 -13.67
N LEU A 99 -0.71 -2.70 -12.35
CA LEU A 99 -1.38 -3.61 -11.45
C LEU A 99 -2.83 -3.15 -11.24
N GLY A 100 -3.73 -4.09 -10.99
CA GLY A 100 -5.15 -3.81 -10.74
C GLY A 100 -5.37 -2.89 -9.53
N GLU A 101 -6.63 -2.55 -9.24
CA GLU A 101 -6.96 -1.57 -8.19
C GLU A 101 -6.59 -2.01 -6.77
N THR A 102 -6.44 -3.31 -6.55
CA THR A 102 -5.99 -3.88 -5.28
C THR A 102 -4.49 -4.14 -5.31
N ASP A 103 -3.81 -3.81 -4.22
CA ASP A 103 -2.39 -4.13 -4.03
C ASP A 103 -1.44 -3.42 -5.01
N ASN A 104 -1.78 -2.20 -5.42
CA ASN A 104 -0.95 -1.38 -6.31
C ASN A 104 -0.14 -0.27 -5.60
N GLU A 105 -0.12 -0.25 -4.26
CA GLU A 105 0.64 0.75 -3.49
C GLU A 105 2.08 0.29 -3.20
N PHE A 106 3.02 1.20 -3.42
CA PHE A 106 4.46 1.02 -3.36
C PHE A 106 5.16 2.23 -2.75
N VAL A 107 6.45 2.08 -2.49
CA VAL A 107 7.37 3.13 -2.08
C VAL A 107 8.41 3.31 -3.19
N ALA A 108 8.53 4.52 -3.71
CA ALA A 108 9.63 4.92 -4.59
C ALA A 108 10.76 5.50 -3.74
N LYS A 109 11.98 4.96 -3.88
CA LYS A 109 13.20 5.40 -3.21
C LYS A 109 14.13 6.06 -4.22
N MET A 110 14.46 7.32 -3.95
CA MET A 110 15.38 8.11 -4.77
C MET A 110 16.60 8.50 -3.93
N SER A 111 17.81 8.43 -4.50
CA SER A 111 19.01 8.92 -3.83
C SER A 111 18.90 10.41 -3.52
N ILE A 112 19.39 10.80 -2.34
CA ILE A 112 19.55 12.22 -1.97
C ILE A 112 20.68 12.85 -2.80
N ASN A 113 21.66 12.05 -3.24
CA ASN A 113 22.71 12.49 -4.15
C ASN A 113 22.19 12.47 -5.60
N PRO A 114 22.05 13.63 -6.27
CA PRO A 114 21.57 13.68 -7.65
C PRO A 114 22.56 13.05 -8.65
N GLN A 115 23.82 12.85 -8.26
CA GLN A 115 24.87 12.22 -9.06
C GLN A 115 25.18 10.78 -8.62
N GLU A 116 24.23 10.12 -7.95
CA GLU A 116 24.40 8.73 -7.56
C GLU A 116 24.66 7.83 -8.76
N ASN A 117 25.57 6.86 -8.60
CA ASN A 117 25.87 5.93 -9.67
C ASN A 117 24.62 5.08 -9.96
N ARG A 118 24.21 5.03 -11.23
CA ARG A 118 23.07 4.21 -11.68
C ARG A 118 23.18 2.75 -11.21
N GLN A 119 24.39 2.18 -11.19
CA GLN A 119 24.64 0.82 -10.76
C GLN A 119 24.23 0.57 -9.30
N THR A 120 24.26 1.59 -8.44
CA THR A 120 23.86 1.46 -7.02
C THR A 120 22.40 1.03 -6.87
N TYR A 121 21.49 1.52 -7.71
CA TYR A 121 20.08 1.08 -7.68
C TYR A 121 19.94 -0.41 -8.02
N PHE A 122 20.74 -0.90 -8.97
CA PHE A 122 20.74 -2.31 -9.35
C PHE A 122 21.36 -3.18 -8.25
N ASP A 123 22.49 -2.75 -7.69
CA ASP A 123 23.16 -3.47 -6.61
C ASP A 123 22.27 -3.58 -5.37
N ASP A 124 21.59 -2.49 -4.98
CA ASP A 124 20.67 -2.45 -3.84
C ASP A 124 19.49 -3.43 -4.02
N VAL A 125 18.83 -3.38 -5.19
CA VAL A 125 17.68 -4.26 -5.47
C VAL A 125 18.13 -5.71 -5.58
N ALA A 126 19.24 -6.00 -6.26
CA ALA A 126 19.76 -7.37 -6.36
C ALA A 126 20.11 -7.95 -4.98
N MET A 127 20.73 -7.14 -4.12
CA MET A 127 21.05 -7.51 -2.74
C MET A 127 19.79 -7.82 -1.92
N GLN A 128 18.74 -7.00 -2.02
CA GLN A 128 17.48 -7.25 -1.32
C GLN A 128 16.80 -8.55 -1.79
N MET A 129 16.79 -8.81 -3.10
CA MET A 129 16.24 -10.05 -3.66
C MET A 129 17.09 -11.27 -3.29
N GLU A 130 18.41 -11.14 -3.15
CA GLU A 130 19.27 -12.21 -2.62
C GLU A 130 18.98 -12.47 -1.13
N ALA A 131 18.81 -11.43 -0.32
CA ALA A 131 18.40 -11.57 1.08
C ALA A 131 17.03 -12.25 1.23
N LYS A 132 16.08 -11.97 0.33
CA LYS A 132 14.79 -12.67 0.24
C LYS A 132 14.98 -14.18 0.03
N MET A 133 15.84 -14.58 -0.91
CA MET A 133 16.17 -16.00 -1.12
C MET A 133 16.77 -16.65 0.15
N TRP A 134 17.56 -15.91 0.93
CA TRP A 134 18.08 -16.39 2.21
C TRP A 134 17.00 -16.53 3.29
N ALA A 135 16.02 -15.62 3.33
CA ALA A 135 14.85 -15.73 4.21
C ALA A 135 14.06 -17.02 3.93
N GLU A 136 13.82 -17.35 2.65
CA GLU A 136 13.15 -18.60 2.28
C GLU A 136 13.93 -19.84 2.74
N ARG A 137 15.26 -19.84 2.59
CA ARG A 137 16.12 -20.93 3.10
C ARG A 137 16.03 -21.03 4.61
N PHE A 138 16.09 -19.92 5.33
CA PHE A 138 15.96 -19.89 6.78
C PHE A 138 14.61 -20.44 7.24
N ASN A 139 13.51 -20.03 6.62
CA ASN A 139 12.18 -20.56 6.90
C ASN A 139 12.11 -22.08 6.68
N SER A 140 12.73 -22.59 5.62
CA SER A 140 12.74 -24.03 5.33
C SER A 140 13.44 -24.86 6.42
N LYS A 141 14.40 -24.28 7.13
CA LYS A 141 15.16 -24.93 8.21
C LYS A 141 14.54 -24.72 9.58
N THR A 142 13.81 -23.63 9.77
CA THR A 142 13.31 -23.23 11.08
C THR A 142 11.82 -23.47 11.28
N GLY A 143 11.02 -23.51 10.21
CA GLY A 143 9.56 -23.44 10.29
C GLY A 143 9.04 -22.06 10.72
N LEU A 144 9.91 -21.07 10.88
CA LEU A 144 9.53 -19.67 11.07
C LEU A 144 9.11 -19.04 9.74
N HIS A 145 8.55 -17.84 9.83
CA HIS A 145 8.11 -17.09 8.66
C HIS A 145 8.67 -15.68 8.70
N VAL A 146 9.88 -15.53 8.15
CA VAL A 146 10.48 -14.22 7.87
C VAL A 146 10.50 -13.98 6.37
N ASP A 147 10.42 -12.74 5.93
CA ASP A 147 10.48 -12.42 4.51
C ASP A 147 11.12 -11.06 4.25
N PHE A 148 11.59 -10.85 3.02
CA PHE A 148 11.98 -9.52 2.53
C PHE A 148 10.99 -9.04 1.47
N LEU A 149 10.73 -7.74 1.49
CA LEU A 149 9.94 -7.09 0.46
C LEU A 149 10.51 -7.31 -0.93
N VAL A 150 9.62 -7.63 -1.87
CA VAL A 150 9.97 -7.60 -3.29
C VAL A 150 10.33 -6.18 -3.70
N ALA A 151 11.39 -6.06 -4.49
CA ALA A 151 11.87 -4.78 -4.99
C ALA A 151 12.24 -4.87 -6.47
N TYR A 152 12.15 -3.74 -7.15
CA TYR A 152 12.56 -3.58 -8.55
C TYR A 152 13.17 -2.21 -8.79
N VAL A 153 13.93 -2.07 -9.88
CA VAL A 153 14.40 -0.75 -10.35
C VAL A 153 13.41 -0.23 -11.39
N ALA A 154 12.98 1.03 -11.28
CA ALA A 154 12.24 1.69 -12.36
C ALA A 154 13.07 2.84 -12.95
N GLU A 155 13.05 2.94 -14.28
CA GLU A 155 13.64 4.05 -15.01
C GLU A 155 12.55 4.96 -15.56
N LEU A 156 12.50 6.20 -15.08
CA LEU A 156 11.46 7.17 -15.41
C LEU A 156 11.79 7.80 -16.77
N VAL A 157 11.31 7.18 -17.86
CA VAL A 157 11.74 7.50 -19.23
C VAL A 157 11.25 8.86 -19.73
N GLU A 158 10.19 9.40 -19.10
CA GLU A 158 9.61 10.70 -19.45
C GLU A 158 10.32 11.88 -18.75
N ARG A 159 11.12 11.62 -17.70
CA ARG A 159 11.88 12.67 -17.00
C ARG A 159 13.23 12.93 -17.69
N THR A 160 13.64 14.20 -17.70
CA THR A 160 14.99 14.59 -18.18
C THR A 160 16.07 13.80 -17.46
N GLY A 161 17.02 13.23 -18.22
CA GLY A 161 18.10 12.40 -17.67
C GLY A 161 17.71 10.97 -17.29
N ARG A 162 16.45 10.57 -17.50
CA ARG A 162 15.94 9.20 -17.27
C ARG A 162 16.39 8.63 -15.91
N PRO A 163 16.05 9.28 -14.78
CA PRO A 163 16.51 8.89 -13.46
C PRO A 163 16.00 7.49 -13.10
N LEU A 164 16.82 6.78 -12.32
CA LEU A 164 16.45 5.49 -11.73
C LEU A 164 15.87 5.69 -10.33
N ILE A 165 14.92 4.84 -9.97
CA ILE A 165 14.37 4.72 -8.63
C ILE A 165 14.39 3.25 -8.20
N GLY A 166 14.62 3.02 -6.91
CA GLY A 166 14.33 1.72 -6.30
C GLY A 166 12.88 1.70 -5.87
N VAL A 167 12.15 0.63 -6.16
CA VAL A 167 10.76 0.48 -5.78
C VAL A 167 10.60 -0.75 -4.92
N GLU A 168 9.78 -0.64 -3.87
CA GLU A 168 9.35 -1.78 -3.07
C GLU A 168 7.90 -1.61 -2.62
N LYS A 169 7.32 -2.68 -2.08
CA LYS A 169 5.95 -2.67 -1.60
C LYS A 169 5.75 -1.70 -0.43
N LEU A 170 4.64 -0.97 -0.40
CA LEU A 170 4.27 -0.20 0.80
C LEU A 170 3.78 -1.16 1.89
N VAL A 171 4.38 -1.07 3.08
CA VAL A 171 3.95 -1.83 4.26
C VAL A 171 3.52 -0.87 5.35
N MET A 172 2.36 -1.15 5.93
CA MET A 172 1.84 -0.41 7.08
C MET A 172 2.25 -1.09 8.38
N GLY A 173 2.75 -0.31 9.33
CA GLY A 173 3.06 -0.78 10.68
C GLY A 173 4.28 -0.09 11.29
N ASN A 174 4.71 -0.60 12.45
CA ASN A 174 5.83 -0.05 13.18
C ASN A 174 7.15 -0.51 12.56
N TYR A 175 7.84 0.42 11.91
CA TYR A 175 9.15 0.18 11.33
C TYR A 175 10.22 0.13 12.43
N VAL A 176 10.93 -0.99 12.54
CA VAL A 176 11.96 -1.24 13.56
C VAL A 176 13.24 -1.73 12.90
N LYS A 177 14.38 -1.21 13.35
CA LYS A 177 15.72 -1.70 12.99
C LYS A 177 16.21 -2.65 14.08
N TYR A 178 16.62 -3.86 13.69
CA TYR A 178 16.99 -4.95 14.60
C TYR A 178 18.50 -5.16 14.69
N ASN A 179 19.25 -4.86 13.64
CA ASN A 179 20.69 -4.72 13.69
C ASN A 179 21.14 -3.72 12.63
N ASN A 180 22.40 -3.30 12.70
CA ASN A 180 23.00 -2.48 11.65
C ASN A 180 24.02 -3.29 10.83
N ASN A 181 24.63 -2.64 9.84
CA ASN A 181 25.70 -3.23 9.03
C ASN A 181 27.10 -3.17 9.67
N TRP A 182 27.21 -2.92 10.99
CA TRP A 182 28.48 -2.83 11.69
C TRP A 182 28.50 -3.69 12.96
N ASP A 183 28.13 -3.14 14.10
CA ASP A 183 28.23 -3.81 15.41
C ASP A 183 26.96 -3.70 16.27
N TRP A 184 26.00 -2.83 15.93
CA TRP A 184 24.82 -2.62 16.76
C TRP A 184 23.75 -3.69 16.49
N ASN A 185 23.18 -4.23 17.57
CA ASN A 185 22.04 -5.12 17.51
C ASN A 185 21.04 -4.83 18.64
N ASP A 186 19.76 -5.03 18.33
CA ASP A 186 18.68 -5.17 19.30
C ASP A 186 18.49 -6.65 19.60
N ASP A 187 19.01 -7.05 20.76
CA ASP A 187 19.01 -8.44 21.19
C ASP A 187 17.71 -8.82 21.93
N ARG A 188 16.63 -8.04 21.85
CA ARG A 188 15.32 -8.41 22.42
C ARG A 188 14.63 -9.51 21.62
N ARG A 189 14.84 -9.57 20.30
CA ARG A 189 14.28 -10.60 19.43
C ARG A 189 15.36 -11.59 19.00
N ASN A 190 15.04 -12.87 19.05
CA ASN A 190 15.97 -13.93 18.61
C ASN A 190 16.08 -14.02 17.08
N THR A 191 14.95 -13.91 16.37
CA THR A 191 14.86 -14.18 14.94
C THR A 191 15.83 -13.38 14.08
N PRO A 192 15.92 -12.03 14.20
CA PRO A 192 16.80 -11.25 13.33
C PRO A 192 18.28 -11.61 13.54
N GLN A 193 18.72 -11.74 14.79
CA GLN A 193 20.13 -12.07 15.07
C GLN A 193 20.48 -13.50 14.64
N ALA A 194 19.57 -14.45 14.84
CA ALA A 194 19.74 -15.82 14.40
C ALA A 194 19.73 -15.94 12.87
N PHE A 195 18.93 -15.14 12.17
CA PHE A 195 18.93 -15.08 10.71
C PHE A 195 20.29 -14.64 10.17
N SER A 196 20.84 -13.52 10.67
CA SER A 196 22.16 -13.05 10.26
C SER A 196 23.25 -14.11 10.51
N HIS A 197 23.27 -14.74 11.69
CA HIS A 197 24.21 -15.83 12.00
C HIS A 197 24.01 -17.05 11.08
N PHE A 198 22.77 -17.45 10.83
CA PHE A 198 22.45 -18.53 9.90
C PHE A 198 22.99 -18.27 8.49
N THR A 199 22.82 -17.06 7.95
CA THR A 199 23.32 -16.77 6.59
C THR A 199 24.85 -16.90 6.48
N TRP A 200 25.57 -16.56 7.55
CA TRP A 200 27.02 -16.76 7.61
C TRP A 200 27.42 -18.23 7.56
N GLU A 201 26.78 -19.06 8.37
CA GLU A 201 27.14 -20.47 8.46
C GLU A 201 26.65 -21.27 7.25
N GLU A 202 25.39 -21.09 6.85
CA GLU A 202 24.78 -21.83 5.73
C GLU A 202 25.36 -21.43 4.37
N SER A 203 25.92 -20.21 4.24
CA SER A 203 26.64 -19.79 3.03
C SER A 203 28.05 -20.36 2.92
N GLY A 204 28.47 -21.23 3.86
CA GLY A 204 29.85 -21.70 3.93
C GLY A 204 30.83 -20.57 4.23
N LYS A 205 30.41 -19.60 5.06
CA LYS A 205 31.22 -18.45 5.49
C LYS A 205 31.65 -17.58 4.31
N SER A 206 30.74 -17.36 3.37
CA SER A 206 30.97 -16.54 2.19
C SER A 206 30.26 -15.19 2.26
N ILE A 207 29.08 -15.14 2.89
CA ILE A 207 28.31 -13.91 3.06
C ILE A 207 27.63 -13.83 4.42
N LEU A 208 27.27 -12.62 4.87
CA LEU A 208 26.44 -12.38 6.05
C LEU A 208 25.41 -11.30 5.71
N VAL A 209 24.12 -11.60 5.94
CA VAL A 209 23.03 -10.63 5.76
C VAL A 209 22.77 -9.91 7.08
N CYS A 210 22.77 -8.58 7.07
CA CYS A 210 22.61 -7.68 8.21
C CYS A 210 21.79 -6.44 7.82
N ASP A 211 21.83 -5.39 8.65
CA ASP A 211 20.96 -4.22 8.53
C ASP A 211 19.46 -4.59 8.52
N LEU A 212 19.08 -5.59 9.31
CA LEU A 212 17.73 -6.12 9.33
C LEU A 212 16.78 -5.09 9.93
N GLN A 213 15.80 -4.68 9.14
CA GLN A 213 14.82 -3.64 9.50
C GLN A 213 13.50 -3.84 8.74
N GLY A 214 12.39 -3.43 9.33
CA GLY A 214 11.06 -3.52 8.72
C GLY A 214 9.93 -3.61 9.74
N VAL A 215 8.81 -4.21 9.35
CA VAL A 215 7.61 -4.34 10.18
C VAL A 215 7.45 -5.81 10.60
N GLY A 216 7.64 -6.08 11.89
CA GLY A 216 7.62 -7.46 12.39
C GLY A 216 8.71 -8.31 11.75
N ASP A 217 8.32 -9.40 11.08
CA ASP A 217 9.22 -10.32 10.37
C ASP A 217 9.22 -10.13 8.85
N LEU A 218 8.63 -9.03 8.36
CA LEU A 218 8.74 -8.57 6.99
C LEU A 218 9.75 -7.42 6.90
N TRP A 219 10.90 -7.69 6.29
CA TRP A 219 12.07 -6.83 6.27
C TRP A 219 12.31 -6.16 4.91
N THR A 220 13.14 -5.12 4.89
CA THR A 220 13.52 -4.33 3.71
C THR A 220 14.91 -3.73 3.91
N ASP A 221 15.55 -3.27 2.84
CA ASP A 221 16.84 -2.57 2.85
C ASP A 221 17.92 -3.31 3.66
N PRO A 222 18.16 -4.61 3.41
CA PRO A 222 19.26 -5.30 4.05
C PRO A 222 20.61 -4.79 3.55
N GLN A 223 21.67 -5.13 4.27
CA GLN A 223 23.04 -5.09 3.78
C GLN A 223 23.64 -6.49 3.78
N ILE A 224 24.40 -6.83 2.74
CA ILE A 224 25.21 -8.05 2.69
C ILE A 224 26.68 -7.70 2.80
N HIS A 225 27.37 -8.35 3.73
CA HIS A 225 28.83 -8.39 3.74
C HIS A 225 29.31 -9.67 3.06
N SER A 226 30.27 -9.55 2.14
CA SER A 226 30.91 -10.71 1.51
C SER A 226 32.32 -10.91 2.04
N ARG A 227 32.77 -12.16 2.13
CA ARG A 227 34.13 -12.47 2.64
C ARG A 227 35.23 -11.75 1.85
N ASP A 228 35.05 -11.57 0.54
CA ASP A 228 36.01 -10.90 -0.33
C ASP A 228 35.83 -9.37 -0.40
N GLY A 229 34.78 -8.83 0.23
CA GLY A 229 34.46 -7.40 0.23
C GLY A 229 34.01 -6.86 -1.14
N LYS A 230 33.66 -7.74 -2.10
CA LYS A 230 33.19 -7.35 -3.43
C LYS A 230 31.67 -7.47 -3.56
N GLY A 231 31.09 -6.61 -4.40
CA GLY A 231 29.65 -6.55 -4.63
C GLY A 231 28.87 -5.94 -3.45
N TYR A 232 27.53 -6.01 -3.53
CA TYR A 232 26.61 -5.60 -2.44
C TYR A 232 26.67 -4.12 -2.03
N GLY A 233 27.07 -3.25 -2.95
CA GLY A 233 27.07 -1.81 -2.75
C GLY A 233 28.10 -1.29 -1.73
N LYS A 234 28.04 0.02 -1.46
CA LYS A 234 29.03 0.74 -0.64
C LYS A 234 28.99 0.36 0.85
N GLY A 235 27.91 -0.26 1.31
CA GLY A 235 27.76 -0.70 2.70
C GLY A 235 28.39 -2.06 2.99
N ASN A 236 28.94 -2.75 1.98
CA ASN A 236 29.70 -3.98 2.17
C ASN A 236 31.08 -3.68 2.77
N MET A 237 31.23 -4.02 4.04
CA MET A 237 32.47 -3.83 4.82
C MET A 237 33.34 -5.08 4.87
N GLY A 238 32.99 -6.08 4.05
CA GLY A 238 33.63 -7.38 3.98
C GLY A 238 33.84 -8.05 5.33
N MET A 239 35.01 -8.67 5.52
CA MET A 239 35.34 -9.35 6.77
C MET A 239 35.37 -8.45 8.00
N ARG A 240 35.53 -7.13 7.86
CA ARG A 240 35.48 -6.21 9.00
C ARG A 240 34.06 -6.11 9.55
N GLY A 241 33.07 -5.93 8.67
CA GLY A 241 31.66 -5.92 9.05
C GLY A 241 31.19 -7.27 9.58
N ILE A 242 31.62 -8.36 8.96
CA ILE A 242 31.33 -9.74 9.44
C ILE A 242 31.90 -9.95 10.85
N ALA A 243 33.18 -9.63 11.06
CA ALA A 243 33.81 -9.79 12.36
C ALA A 243 33.16 -8.90 13.43
N ALA A 244 32.78 -7.67 13.09
CA ALA A 244 32.09 -6.76 14.00
C ALA A 244 30.74 -7.34 14.46
N PHE A 245 29.92 -7.83 13.51
CA PHE A 245 28.67 -8.52 13.84
C PHE A 245 28.92 -9.75 14.72
N LEU A 246 29.81 -10.66 14.29
CA LEU A 246 30.06 -11.92 15.01
C LEU A 246 30.60 -11.68 16.42
N ASN A 247 31.50 -10.70 16.61
CA ASN A 247 32.04 -10.37 17.93
C ASN A 247 30.98 -9.84 18.89
N ASN A 248 29.96 -9.13 18.37
CA ASN A 248 28.87 -8.61 19.21
C ASN A 248 27.66 -9.55 19.30
N HIS A 249 27.61 -10.60 18.49
CA HIS A 249 26.52 -11.57 18.47
C HIS A 249 26.45 -12.36 19.78
N ARG A 250 25.23 -12.71 20.21
CA ARG A 250 24.96 -13.67 21.27
C ARG A 250 24.07 -14.76 20.70
N CYS A 251 24.61 -15.97 20.59
CA CYS A 251 23.82 -17.10 20.15
C CYS A 251 22.58 -17.27 21.06
N ASN A 252 21.44 -17.53 20.43
CA ASN A 252 20.14 -17.62 21.10
C ASN A 252 19.46 -18.97 20.81
N ALA A 253 18.22 -19.12 21.29
CA ALA A 253 17.40 -20.33 21.15
C ALA A 253 17.39 -20.91 19.73
N ILE A 254 17.27 -20.04 18.73
CA ILE A 254 17.17 -20.44 17.32
C ILE A 254 18.54 -20.87 16.80
N CYS A 255 19.62 -20.14 17.12
CA CYS A 255 20.99 -20.54 16.75
C CYS A 255 21.32 -21.94 17.29
N MET A 256 20.95 -22.20 18.55
CA MET A 256 21.16 -23.50 19.20
C MET A 256 20.30 -24.60 18.59
N ALA A 257 19.01 -24.33 18.29
CA ALA A 257 18.12 -25.28 17.64
C ALA A 257 18.58 -25.64 16.22
N LEU A 258 19.14 -24.68 15.48
CA LEU A 258 19.80 -24.87 14.19
C LEU A 258 21.17 -25.54 14.29
N LYS A 259 21.71 -25.74 15.50
CA LYS A 259 23.05 -26.29 15.78
C LYS A 259 24.16 -25.49 15.09
N LEU A 260 24.00 -24.17 15.02
CA LEU A 260 25.04 -23.28 14.49
C LEU A 260 26.26 -23.27 15.41
N PRO A 261 27.49 -23.15 14.87
CA PRO A 261 28.68 -22.94 15.68
C PRO A 261 28.52 -21.73 16.61
N MET A 262 28.90 -21.89 17.88
CA MET A 262 28.86 -20.79 18.85
C MET A 262 29.88 -19.72 18.45
N VAL A 263 29.41 -18.46 18.37
CA VAL A 263 30.23 -17.30 17.99
C VAL A 263 29.91 -16.12 18.90
N GLY A 264 30.90 -15.22 19.04
CA GLY A 264 30.72 -13.95 19.73
C GLY A 264 30.72 -14.06 21.25
N LYS A 265 29.82 -13.31 21.87
CA LYS A 265 29.64 -13.20 23.31
C LYS A 265 28.97 -14.46 23.88
N ALA A 266 28.98 -14.57 25.21
CA ALA A 266 28.30 -15.65 25.91
C ALA A 266 26.83 -15.78 25.45
N PRO A 267 26.35 -17.00 25.13
CA PRO A 267 24.98 -17.23 24.68
C PRO A 267 23.94 -16.66 25.63
N LYS A 268 22.72 -16.46 25.13
CA LYS A 268 21.59 -16.11 25.99
C LYS A 268 21.27 -17.26 26.94
N GLN A 269 21.14 -16.93 28.22
CA GLN A 269 20.83 -17.91 29.26
C GLN A 269 19.33 -18.23 29.32
N ASN A 270 18.46 -17.32 28.85
CA ASN A 270 17.01 -17.46 28.87
C ASN A 270 16.45 -17.48 27.44
N ASN A 271 15.39 -18.28 27.19
CA ASN A 271 14.62 -18.26 25.93
C ASN A 271 13.56 -17.14 25.94
N ASP A 272 13.98 -15.90 26.22
CA ASP A 272 13.10 -14.74 26.37
C ASP A 272 12.62 -14.11 25.04
N GLY A 273 12.79 -14.82 23.93
CA GLY A 273 12.38 -14.39 22.59
C GLY A 273 11.89 -15.55 21.73
N THR A 274 11.67 -15.29 20.43
CA THR A 274 11.17 -16.29 19.48
C THR A 274 11.97 -17.59 19.55
N VAL A 275 11.26 -18.73 19.55
CA VAL A 275 11.80 -20.08 19.51
C VAL A 275 11.32 -20.79 18.24
N MET A 276 12.06 -21.79 17.78
CA MET A 276 11.61 -22.60 16.63
C MET A 276 10.38 -23.44 17.02
N PRO A 277 9.36 -23.54 16.14
CA PRO A 277 8.24 -24.46 16.36
C PRO A 277 8.71 -25.92 16.37
N PRO A 278 7.95 -26.83 17.02
CA PRO A 278 8.26 -28.25 16.99
C PRO A 278 8.21 -28.78 15.54
N MET A 279 9.32 -29.33 15.07
CA MET A 279 9.42 -29.87 13.71
C MET A 279 8.45 -31.04 13.53
N LYS A 280 7.56 -30.97 12.53
CA LYS A 280 6.76 -32.13 12.10
C LYS A 280 7.72 -33.22 11.59
N ALA A 281 7.57 -34.45 12.08
CA ALA A 281 8.36 -35.60 11.64
C ALA A 281 8.24 -35.76 10.10
N GLY A 282 9.37 -35.72 9.38
CA GLY A 282 9.42 -35.91 7.93
C GLY A 282 10.05 -34.76 7.12
N MET A 283 10.32 -33.60 7.74
CA MET A 283 10.96 -32.47 7.05
C MET A 283 12.51 -32.61 7.02
N GLN A 284 13.01 -33.75 6.54
CA GLN A 284 14.41 -33.91 6.13
C GLN A 284 14.45 -34.20 4.64
N SER A 285 14.53 -33.15 3.85
CA SER A 285 15.27 -33.07 2.58
C SER A 285 15.15 -31.63 2.10
N GLY A 286 16.28 -30.96 1.92
CA GLY A 286 16.30 -29.63 1.33
C GLY A 286 15.64 -29.69 -0.05
N LEU A 287 14.67 -28.80 -0.28
CA LEU A 287 14.16 -28.57 -1.62
C LEU A 287 15.35 -28.24 -2.52
N THR A 288 15.51 -28.98 -3.61
CA THR A 288 16.56 -28.69 -4.60
C THR A 288 16.24 -27.36 -5.29
N ASN A 289 17.25 -26.66 -5.80
CA ASN A 289 17.07 -25.39 -6.54
C ASN A 289 16.00 -25.49 -7.66
N THR A 290 15.79 -26.69 -8.23
CA THR A 290 14.81 -26.96 -9.27
C THR A 290 13.37 -26.95 -8.75
N GLN A 291 13.13 -27.42 -7.53
CA GLN A 291 11.81 -27.44 -6.89
C GLN A 291 11.41 -26.06 -6.35
N PHE A 292 12.40 -25.22 -5.98
CA PHE A 292 12.20 -23.81 -5.67
C PHE A 292 11.68 -23.00 -6.87
N LYS A 293 12.27 -23.20 -8.06
CA LYS A 293 11.84 -22.55 -9.32
C LYS A 293 10.36 -22.81 -9.65
N ALA A 294 9.86 -24.02 -9.41
CA ALA A 294 8.48 -24.39 -9.71
C ALA A 294 7.44 -23.73 -8.78
N LYS A 295 7.79 -23.52 -7.49
CA LYS A 295 6.87 -22.89 -6.53
C LYS A 295 6.71 -21.38 -6.73
N MET A 296 7.76 -20.68 -7.16
CA MET A 296 7.67 -19.24 -7.44
C MET A 296 6.76 -18.94 -8.64
N VAL A 297 6.86 -19.72 -9.72
CA VAL A 297 6.03 -19.57 -10.92
C VAL A 297 4.55 -19.87 -10.64
N GLN A 298 4.24 -20.81 -9.75
CA GLN A 298 2.86 -21.16 -9.41
C GLN A 298 2.15 -20.14 -8.50
N ALA A 299 2.89 -19.35 -7.72
CA ALA A 299 2.32 -18.27 -6.90
C ALA A 299 1.83 -17.09 -7.74
N GLU A 300 2.44 -16.86 -8.91
CA GLU A 300 2.13 -15.76 -9.83
C GLU A 300 0.93 -16.05 -10.75
N LEU A 301 0.54 -17.32 -10.88
CA LEU A 301 -0.53 -17.80 -11.78
C LEU A 301 -1.92 -17.89 -11.14
N LYS A 302 -2.06 -17.61 -9.85
CA LYS A 302 -3.37 -17.63 -9.15
C LYS A 302 -4.01 -16.23 -9.14
N LYS A 303 -4.43 -15.74 -10.31
CA LYS A 303 -5.37 -14.60 -10.41
C LYS A 303 -6.81 -15.14 -10.54
N PRO A 304 -7.79 -14.65 -9.77
CA PRO A 304 -9.19 -15.02 -9.93
C PRO A 304 -9.76 -14.51 -11.26
N LYS A 305 -10.65 -15.28 -11.88
CA LYS A 305 -11.50 -14.83 -12.99
C LYS A 305 -12.65 -14.00 -12.41
N GLU A 306 -12.77 -12.76 -12.86
CA GLU A 306 -13.92 -11.89 -12.54
C GLU A 306 -15.12 -12.27 -13.41
N GLU A 307 -16.23 -12.64 -12.77
CA GLU A 307 -17.54 -12.80 -13.40
C GLU A 307 -18.37 -11.52 -13.16
N GLY A 308 -18.77 -10.87 -14.26
CA GLY A 308 -19.38 -9.54 -14.24
C GLY A 308 -20.87 -9.55 -13.92
N ALA A 309 -21.26 -8.74 -12.93
CA ALA A 309 -22.62 -8.24 -12.78
C ALA A 309 -22.75 -6.90 -13.52
N ARG A 310 -23.76 -6.79 -14.39
CA ARG A 310 -23.95 -5.67 -15.32
C ARG A 310 -24.61 -4.49 -14.60
N THR A 311 -23.85 -3.41 -14.38
CA THR A 311 -24.35 -2.12 -13.88
C THR A 311 -24.35 -1.05 -14.98
N ASP A 312 -25.22 -0.05 -14.83
CA ASP A 312 -25.58 0.95 -15.84
C ASP A 312 -24.55 2.10 -15.90
N HIS A 313 -23.32 1.78 -16.30
CA HIS A 313 -22.23 2.75 -16.50
C HIS A 313 -22.07 3.13 -17.98
N ASP A 314 -21.55 4.33 -18.23
CA ASP A 314 -20.91 4.64 -19.51
C ASP A 314 -19.79 3.63 -19.73
N ARG A 315 -19.66 3.08 -20.94
CA ARG A 315 -18.64 2.08 -21.27
C ARG A 315 -17.83 2.52 -22.45
N ILE A 316 -16.58 2.07 -22.53
CA ILE A 316 -15.76 2.22 -23.72
C ILE A 316 -15.24 0.86 -24.14
N ALA A 317 -15.45 0.51 -25.41
CA ALA A 317 -14.84 -0.64 -26.05
C ALA A 317 -13.67 -0.14 -26.89
N ILE A 318 -12.50 -0.73 -26.70
CA ILE A 318 -11.28 -0.43 -27.45
C ILE A 318 -10.84 -1.72 -28.13
N ILE A 319 -10.62 -1.66 -29.44
CA ILE A 319 -9.98 -2.73 -30.19
C ILE A 319 -8.63 -2.22 -30.67
N VAL A 320 -7.56 -2.84 -30.19
CA VAL A 320 -6.20 -2.58 -30.66
C VAL A 320 -6.02 -3.38 -31.94
N LEU A 321 -6.04 -2.70 -33.09
CA LEU A 321 -5.98 -3.38 -34.39
C LEU A 321 -4.53 -3.67 -34.77
N GLY A 322 -3.69 -2.65 -34.82
CA GLY A 322 -2.29 -2.81 -35.21
C GLY A 322 -1.48 -1.53 -35.07
N ALA A 323 -0.17 -1.60 -35.31
CA ALA A 323 0.72 -0.45 -35.36
C ALA A 323 1.55 -0.46 -36.64
N GLY A 324 2.13 0.67 -37.02
CA GLY A 324 3.02 0.74 -38.17
C GLY A 324 3.72 2.09 -38.31
N GLY A 325 4.59 2.18 -39.31
CA GLY A 325 5.47 3.34 -39.48
C GLY A 325 6.41 3.56 -38.28
N LEU A 326 6.73 2.49 -37.55
CA LEU A 326 7.54 2.53 -36.34
C LEU A 326 9.00 2.78 -36.72
N ASN A 327 9.59 3.86 -36.20
CA ASN A 327 11.01 4.17 -36.41
C ASN A 327 11.88 3.43 -35.38
N VAL A 328 11.87 2.10 -35.43
CA VAL A 328 12.68 1.20 -34.60
C VAL A 328 13.75 0.50 -35.44
N SER A 329 14.85 0.11 -34.80
CA SER A 329 15.97 -0.59 -35.45
C SER A 329 15.49 -1.86 -36.17
N GLU A 330 16.25 -2.30 -37.17
CA GLU A 330 15.85 -3.37 -38.10
C GLU A 330 15.60 -4.75 -37.45
N THR A 331 15.86 -4.91 -36.16
CA THR A 331 15.66 -6.12 -35.37
C THR A 331 14.22 -6.23 -34.86
N SER A 332 13.47 -7.15 -35.49
CA SER A 332 12.15 -7.67 -35.13
C SER A 332 11.80 -7.64 -33.63
N PRO A 333 10.92 -6.74 -33.17
CA PRO A 333 10.62 -6.63 -31.75
C PRO A 333 9.30 -7.27 -31.34
N ASP A 334 9.28 -7.84 -30.12
CA ASP A 334 8.02 -8.33 -29.54
C ASP A 334 7.18 -7.14 -29.05
N CYS A 335 6.06 -6.86 -29.71
CA CYS A 335 5.27 -5.67 -29.46
C CYS A 335 4.09 -5.95 -28.51
N SER A 336 3.87 -5.09 -27.51
CA SER A 336 2.61 -5.04 -26.73
C SER A 336 2.11 -3.61 -26.57
N VAL A 337 0.79 -3.48 -26.35
CA VAL A 337 0.14 -2.18 -26.11
C VAL A 337 -0.52 -2.21 -24.74
N THR A 338 -0.21 -1.19 -23.93
CA THR A 338 -0.89 -0.94 -22.65
C THR A 338 -1.91 0.18 -22.83
N ILE A 339 -3.16 -0.09 -22.46
CA ILE A 339 -4.29 0.84 -22.48
C ILE A 339 -4.56 1.36 -21.08
N LEU A 340 -4.64 2.68 -20.92
CA LEU A 340 -4.85 3.41 -19.67
C LEU A 340 -6.11 4.27 -19.81
N CYS A 341 -7.12 4.03 -18.98
CA CYS A 341 -8.41 4.71 -19.07
C CYS A 341 -9.02 4.90 -17.67
N GLY A 342 -8.85 6.08 -17.08
CA GLY A 342 -9.08 6.22 -15.64
C GLY A 342 -8.25 5.18 -14.88
N HIS A 343 -8.78 4.66 -13.78
CA HIS A 343 -8.10 3.68 -12.93
C HIS A 343 -7.90 2.30 -13.60
N ARG A 344 -8.43 2.10 -14.81
CA ARG A 344 -8.38 0.83 -15.52
C ARG A 344 -7.14 0.74 -16.41
N VAL A 345 -6.46 -0.39 -16.32
CA VAL A 345 -5.31 -0.72 -17.17
C VAL A 345 -5.50 -2.09 -17.83
N CYS A 346 -5.21 -2.17 -19.12
CA CYS A 346 -5.27 -3.40 -19.91
C CYS A 346 -4.02 -3.53 -20.77
N GLU A 347 -3.56 -4.76 -21.00
CA GLU A 347 -2.42 -5.04 -21.87
C GLU A 347 -2.80 -6.06 -22.94
N THR A 348 -2.36 -5.84 -24.18
CA THR A 348 -2.49 -6.82 -25.25
C THR A 348 -1.53 -7.98 -25.03
N LYS A 349 -1.73 -9.08 -25.77
CA LYS A 349 -0.68 -10.06 -25.98
C LYS A 349 0.51 -9.42 -26.68
N VAL A 350 1.62 -10.15 -26.58
CA VAL A 350 2.84 -9.83 -27.27
C VAL A 350 2.77 -10.41 -28.69
N ILE A 351 3.01 -9.58 -29.70
CA ILE A 351 3.17 -9.99 -31.10
C ILE A 351 4.65 -10.02 -31.42
N TYR A 352 5.15 -11.21 -31.78
CA TYR A 352 6.55 -11.48 -32.06
C TYR A 352 6.91 -11.18 -33.51
N ASP A 353 8.16 -10.76 -33.73
CA ASP A 353 8.80 -10.65 -35.04
C ASP A 353 8.03 -9.88 -36.13
N ASN A 354 7.37 -8.77 -35.79
CA ASN A 354 6.58 -8.01 -36.75
C ASN A 354 6.70 -6.50 -36.57
N ARG A 355 7.11 -5.78 -37.64
CA ARG A 355 7.21 -4.31 -37.68
C ARG A 355 5.87 -3.60 -37.88
N GLU A 356 4.87 -4.33 -38.34
CA GLU A 356 3.48 -3.89 -38.42
C GLU A 356 2.59 -4.86 -37.63
N PRO A 357 2.74 -4.88 -36.28
CA PRO A 357 2.04 -5.84 -35.44
C PRO A 357 0.53 -5.66 -35.56
N VAL A 358 -0.20 -6.78 -35.58
CA VAL A 358 -1.67 -6.83 -35.64
C VAL A 358 -2.16 -7.66 -34.46
N TRP A 359 -2.96 -7.04 -33.57
CA TRP A 359 -3.48 -7.71 -32.37
C TRP A 359 -4.93 -8.14 -32.53
N ASN A 360 -5.80 -7.26 -33.05
CA ASN A 360 -7.26 -7.42 -33.04
C ASN A 360 -7.84 -7.74 -31.65
N GLU A 361 -7.20 -7.25 -30.59
CA GLU A 361 -7.59 -7.52 -29.22
C GLU A 361 -8.57 -6.46 -28.70
N LYS A 362 -9.63 -6.92 -28.03
CA LYS A 362 -10.73 -6.09 -27.54
C LYS A 362 -10.69 -5.98 -26.02
N PHE A 363 -10.78 -4.74 -25.53
CA PHE A 363 -10.99 -4.40 -24.14
C PHE A 363 -12.33 -3.68 -23.99
N GLN A 364 -12.98 -3.87 -22.85
CA GLN A 364 -14.19 -3.14 -22.49
C GLN A 364 -14.02 -2.61 -21.08
N LEU A 365 -14.13 -1.31 -20.92
CA LEU A 365 -13.88 -0.61 -19.67
C LEU A 365 -15.12 0.18 -19.27
N ASP A 366 -15.48 0.11 -18.00
CA ASP A 366 -16.53 0.96 -17.43
C ASP A 366 -15.92 2.33 -17.10
N LEU A 367 -16.63 3.38 -17.49
CA LEU A 367 -16.28 4.77 -17.23
C LEU A 367 -17.13 5.30 -16.06
N PRO A 368 -16.54 6.12 -15.17
CA PRO A 368 -17.31 6.85 -14.18
C PRO A 368 -18.43 7.68 -14.82
N ALA A 369 -19.64 7.60 -14.25
CA ALA A 369 -20.82 8.33 -14.77
C ALA A 369 -20.74 9.85 -14.54
N ASP A 370 -19.80 10.31 -13.71
CA ASP A 370 -19.55 11.73 -13.44
C ASP A 370 -18.75 12.43 -14.54
N GLY A 371 -18.25 11.69 -15.53
CA GLY A 371 -17.45 12.24 -16.63
C GLY A 371 -16.03 12.66 -16.24
N SER A 372 -15.56 12.25 -15.06
CA SER A 372 -14.18 12.51 -14.58
C SER A 372 -13.11 11.92 -15.51
N VAL A 373 -13.41 10.81 -16.19
CA VAL A 373 -12.52 10.22 -17.18
C VAL A 373 -12.94 10.69 -18.58
N ASN A 374 -12.09 11.51 -19.19
CA ASN A 374 -12.30 12.06 -20.54
C ASN A 374 -11.17 11.73 -21.52
N THR A 375 -10.16 10.98 -21.09
CA THR A 375 -9.00 10.61 -21.88
C THR A 375 -8.70 9.11 -21.79
N LEU A 376 -8.04 8.62 -22.84
CA LEU A 376 -7.47 7.29 -22.97
C LEU A 376 -6.05 7.42 -23.48
N GLU A 377 -5.10 6.74 -22.85
CA GLU A 377 -3.74 6.61 -23.40
C GLU A 377 -3.47 5.17 -23.82
N ALA A 378 -2.93 5.00 -25.04
CA ALA A 378 -2.43 3.73 -25.54
C ALA A 378 -0.91 3.84 -25.69
N VAL A 379 -0.17 3.03 -24.94
CA VAL A 379 1.30 3.04 -24.90
C VAL A 379 1.83 1.81 -25.62
N LEU A 380 2.68 2.01 -26.63
CA LEU A 380 3.32 0.93 -27.36
C LEU A 380 4.69 0.62 -26.75
N PHE A 381 4.88 -0.64 -26.40
CA PHE A 381 6.16 -1.20 -25.97
C PHE A 381 6.68 -2.18 -27.01
N ILE A 382 8.00 -2.17 -27.17
CA ILE A 382 8.76 -3.04 -28.07
C ILE A 382 9.79 -3.76 -27.22
N ARG A 383 9.81 -5.08 -27.29
CA ARG A 383 10.77 -5.93 -26.60
C ARG A 383 11.82 -6.40 -27.59
N GLU A 384 12.99 -5.78 -27.55
CA GLU A 384 14.16 -6.27 -28.28
C GLU A 384 15.01 -7.08 -27.30
N GLU A 385 15.15 -8.38 -27.58
CA GLU A 385 16.07 -9.35 -26.95
C GLU A 385 16.00 -9.58 -25.43
N GLU A 386 15.29 -8.75 -24.66
CA GLU A 386 14.83 -8.91 -23.27
C GLU A 386 14.41 -7.56 -22.61
N ASP A 387 14.63 -6.41 -23.28
CA ASP A 387 14.33 -5.07 -22.77
C ASP A 387 13.09 -4.43 -23.45
N PRO A 388 11.95 -4.31 -22.75
CA PRO A 388 10.83 -3.54 -23.25
C PRO A 388 11.18 -2.05 -23.21
N THR A 389 11.28 -1.49 -24.40
CA THR A 389 11.47 -0.07 -24.64
C THR A 389 10.12 0.54 -24.98
N MET A 390 9.79 1.65 -24.33
CA MET A 390 8.64 2.46 -24.74
C MET A 390 8.96 3.11 -26.09
N VAL A 391 8.17 2.77 -27.11
CA VAL A 391 8.29 3.39 -28.44
C VAL A 391 7.67 4.77 -28.40
N GLY A 392 6.43 4.83 -27.93
CA GLY A 392 5.64 6.04 -27.84
C GLY A 392 4.22 5.75 -27.36
N PHE A 393 3.42 6.80 -27.26
CA PHE A 393 2.05 6.72 -26.81
C PHE A 393 1.12 7.57 -27.68
N ALA A 394 -0.13 7.14 -27.76
CA ALA A 394 -1.23 7.88 -28.36
C ALA A 394 -2.19 8.30 -27.24
N ARG A 395 -2.42 9.61 -27.10
CA ARG A 395 -3.39 10.17 -26.17
C ARG A 395 -4.65 10.56 -26.94
N ILE A 396 -5.78 10.00 -26.51
CA ILE A 396 -7.09 10.14 -27.14
C ILE A 396 -8.02 10.86 -26.17
N GLU A 397 -8.47 12.06 -26.53
CA GLU A 397 -9.53 12.76 -25.81
C GLU A 397 -10.88 12.28 -26.34
N PHE A 398 -11.82 11.95 -25.45
CA PHE A 398 -13.12 11.40 -25.85
C PHE A 398 -13.95 12.37 -26.69
N ASP A 399 -13.76 13.68 -26.52
CA ASP A 399 -14.44 14.71 -27.31
C ASP A 399 -13.93 14.78 -28.75
N LYS A 400 -12.79 14.15 -29.05
CA LYS A 400 -12.24 14.03 -30.40
C LYS A 400 -12.70 12.76 -31.12
N LEU A 401 -13.48 11.90 -30.46
CA LEU A 401 -14.00 10.69 -31.08
C LEU A 401 -15.16 11.03 -32.04
N GLU A 402 -15.16 10.40 -33.19
CA GLU A 402 -16.24 10.54 -34.16
C GLU A 402 -17.49 9.77 -33.67
N ASP A 403 -18.56 10.50 -33.33
CA ASP A 403 -19.83 9.94 -32.82
C ASP A 403 -20.70 9.26 -33.91
N GLN A 404 -20.14 8.92 -35.09
CA GLN A 404 -20.92 8.43 -36.24
C GLN A 404 -20.78 6.91 -36.44
N ALA A 405 -21.93 6.21 -36.50
CA ALA A 405 -22.10 4.82 -36.94
C ALA A 405 -21.41 3.70 -36.13
N GLY A 406 -21.08 3.97 -34.86
CA GLY A 406 -20.91 2.91 -33.87
C GLY A 406 -19.47 2.46 -33.59
N PHE A 407 -18.43 3.01 -34.22
CA PHE A 407 -17.03 2.94 -33.77
C PHE A 407 -16.20 4.02 -34.50
N ASP A 408 -15.30 4.71 -33.80
CA ASP A 408 -14.23 5.54 -34.39
C ASP A 408 -13.02 4.62 -34.69
N GLU A 409 -12.80 4.32 -35.97
CA GLU A 409 -11.67 3.51 -36.43
C GLU A 409 -10.69 4.39 -37.24
N ARG A 410 -9.51 4.66 -36.67
CA ARG A 410 -8.46 5.41 -37.37
C ARG A 410 -7.06 5.14 -36.83
N GLN A 411 -6.08 5.67 -37.54
CA GLN A 411 -4.68 5.68 -37.12
C GLN A 411 -4.43 6.87 -36.21
N TRP A 412 -3.97 6.58 -35.00
CA TRP A 412 -3.58 7.57 -34.01
C TRP A 412 -2.05 7.73 -34.03
N PRO A 413 -1.51 8.96 -34.11
CA PRO A 413 -0.08 9.16 -34.14
C PRO A 413 0.54 8.78 -32.79
N LEU A 414 1.56 7.92 -32.82
CA LEU A 414 2.38 7.60 -31.65
C LEU A 414 3.44 8.67 -31.47
N ARG A 415 3.51 9.23 -30.25
CA ARG A 415 4.50 10.24 -29.88
C ARG A 415 5.50 9.66 -28.90
N ALA A 416 6.79 9.90 -29.13
CA ALA A 416 7.84 9.63 -28.16
C ALA A 416 7.71 10.57 -26.94
N ALA A 417 8.44 10.28 -25.87
CA ALA A 417 8.51 11.15 -24.68
C ALA A 417 8.89 12.61 -25.03
N GLY A 418 9.73 12.81 -26.05
CA GLY A 418 10.12 14.14 -26.56
C GLY A 418 9.11 14.80 -27.51
N GLY A 419 7.94 14.19 -27.74
CA GLY A 419 6.86 14.74 -28.57
C GLY A 419 6.94 14.45 -30.07
N ALA A 420 8.10 13.97 -30.56
CA ALA A 420 8.28 13.55 -31.94
C ALA A 420 7.36 12.37 -32.31
N GLN A 421 6.77 12.40 -33.51
CA GLN A 421 5.99 11.29 -34.01
C GLN A 421 6.94 10.14 -34.42
N VAL A 422 6.67 8.96 -33.89
CA VAL A 422 7.51 7.75 -34.05
C VAL A 422 6.79 6.61 -34.74
N GLY A 423 5.53 6.83 -35.15
CA GLY A 423 4.71 5.89 -35.90
C GLY A 423 3.23 6.15 -35.67
N TRP A 424 2.41 5.13 -35.88
CA TRP A 424 0.98 5.18 -35.63
C TRP A 424 0.46 3.89 -34.99
N LEU A 425 -0.65 4.01 -34.26
CA LEU A 425 -1.41 2.92 -33.69
C LEU A 425 -2.84 2.99 -34.25
N LYS A 426 -3.28 1.93 -34.94
CA LYS A 426 -4.64 1.81 -35.43
C LYS A 426 -5.53 1.26 -34.32
N LEU A 427 -6.49 2.07 -33.91
CA LEU A 427 -7.46 1.73 -32.87
C LEU A 427 -8.88 1.85 -33.43
N LYS A 428 -9.77 1.01 -32.91
CA LYS A 428 -11.21 1.11 -33.11
C LYS A 428 -11.88 1.28 -31.75
N ILE A 429 -12.48 2.45 -31.52
CA ILE A 429 -12.98 2.88 -30.22
C ILE A 429 -14.48 3.15 -30.29
N LEU A 430 -15.25 2.62 -29.35
CA LEU A 430 -16.68 2.90 -29.20
C LEU A 430 -16.99 3.29 -27.78
N ARG A 431 -17.65 4.42 -27.61
CA ARG A 431 -18.19 4.85 -26.32
C ARG A 431 -19.70 4.58 -26.28
N PHE A 432 -20.12 3.80 -25.31
CA PHE A 432 -21.51 3.61 -24.93
C PHE A 432 -21.85 4.65 -23.86
N ARG A 433 -22.73 5.61 -24.19
CA ARG A 433 -23.28 6.53 -23.21
C ARG A 433 -24.60 5.98 -22.67
N SER A 434 -24.73 5.95 -21.36
CA SER A 434 -26.02 5.71 -20.69
C SER A 434 -26.96 6.89 -21.00
N LYS A 435 -28.23 6.60 -21.33
CA LYS A 435 -29.20 7.67 -21.62
C LYS A 435 -29.47 8.47 -20.35
N LYS A 436 -29.05 9.73 -20.31
CA LYS A 436 -29.47 10.68 -19.26
C LYS A 436 -30.99 10.90 -19.37
N PRO A 437 -31.79 10.88 -18.27
CA PRO A 437 -33.19 11.24 -18.35
C PRO A 437 -33.30 12.69 -18.83
N ALA A 438 -34.14 12.92 -19.84
CA ALA A 438 -34.34 14.25 -20.41
C ALA A 438 -34.84 15.22 -19.33
N ALA A 439 -34.17 16.37 -19.19
CA ALA A 439 -34.67 17.47 -18.37
C ALA A 439 -36.02 17.92 -18.95
N SER A 440 -37.08 17.87 -18.15
CA SER A 440 -38.41 18.34 -18.54
C SER A 440 -38.39 19.84 -18.81
N ALA A 441 -39.03 20.23 -19.91
CA ALA A 441 -39.25 21.61 -20.36
C ALA A 441 -40.05 22.43 -19.31
N PRO A 442 -40.01 23.78 -19.34
CA PRO A 442 -40.66 24.59 -18.32
C PRO A 442 -42.18 24.59 -18.49
N ASP A 443 -42.89 24.41 -17.37
CA ASP A 443 -44.35 24.32 -17.25
C ASP A 443 -45.09 25.55 -17.79
N ALA A 444 -46.09 25.30 -18.64
CA ALA A 444 -47.17 26.23 -18.92
C ALA A 444 -48.32 25.97 -17.94
N ALA A 445 -48.81 27.05 -17.33
CA ALA A 445 -49.77 27.09 -16.23
C ALA A 445 -51.12 26.41 -16.51
N LEU A 446 -51.55 25.53 -15.61
CA LEU A 446 -52.96 25.24 -15.32
C LEU A 446 -53.12 25.01 -13.80
N GLY A 447 -54.17 25.60 -13.21
CA GLY A 447 -54.37 25.78 -11.76
C GLY A 447 -54.63 24.51 -10.94
N PRO A 448 -54.78 24.65 -9.61
CA PRO A 448 -54.73 23.52 -8.69
C PRO A 448 -56.01 22.68 -8.71
N PRO A 449 -55.93 21.33 -8.75
CA PRO A 449 -57.07 20.45 -8.53
C PRO A 449 -57.36 20.26 -7.03
N PRO A 450 -58.59 19.83 -6.66
CA PRO A 450 -59.12 19.88 -5.30
C PRO A 450 -58.54 18.77 -4.38
N PRO A 451 -58.66 18.91 -3.05
CA PRO A 451 -58.04 17.97 -2.12
C PRO A 451 -58.76 16.61 -2.13
N PRO A 452 -58.03 15.49 -1.98
CA PRO A 452 -58.61 14.15 -1.93
C PRO A 452 -59.31 13.88 -0.58
N PRO A 453 -60.27 12.94 -0.54
CA PRO A 453 -61.04 12.64 0.66
C PRO A 453 -60.21 11.81 1.68
N LEU A 454 -60.49 12.05 2.96
CA LEU A 454 -59.88 11.39 4.11
C LEU A 454 -60.08 9.85 4.06
N PRO A 455 -59.05 9.04 4.34
CA PRO A 455 -59.22 7.60 4.48
C PRO A 455 -59.88 7.24 5.81
N LEU A 456 -60.84 6.32 5.73
CA LEU A 456 -61.46 5.62 6.86
C LEU A 456 -60.43 4.77 7.61
N ALA A 457 -60.55 4.81 8.94
CA ALA A 457 -59.74 4.06 9.89
C ALA A 457 -59.84 2.54 9.68
N GLY A 458 -58.73 1.91 9.30
CA GLY A 458 -58.45 0.48 9.45
C GLY A 458 -57.46 0.27 10.60
N PRO A 459 -57.47 -0.91 11.25
CA PRO A 459 -56.90 -1.09 12.57
C PRO A 459 -55.37 -0.94 12.55
N ASN A 460 -54.86 -0.30 13.61
CA ASN A 460 -53.45 -0.10 13.93
C ASN A 460 -52.56 -1.23 13.40
N LYS A 461 -51.86 -0.96 12.29
CA LYS A 461 -50.54 -1.53 12.11
C LYS A 461 -49.63 -0.69 12.99
N GLU A 462 -49.20 -1.26 14.11
CA GLU A 462 -48.01 -0.79 14.80
C GLU A 462 -46.92 -0.64 13.74
N GLU A 463 -46.45 0.60 13.55
CA GLU A 463 -45.25 0.88 12.78
C GLU A 463 -44.10 0.17 13.49
N GLY A 464 -43.76 -1.02 12.99
CA GLY A 464 -42.54 -1.72 13.37
C GLY A 464 -41.31 -0.85 13.04
N PRO A 465 -40.17 -1.11 13.69
CA PRO A 465 -38.97 -0.29 13.56
C PRO A 465 -38.61 -0.13 12.08
N GLY A 466 -38.50 1.12 11.63
CA GLY A 466 -38.09 1.45 10.26
C GLY A 466 -36.89 0.58 9.89
N ASN A 467 -37.03 -0.20 8.82
CA ASN A 467 -36.04 -1.20 8.44
C ASN A 467 -34.68 -0.50 8.32
N VAL A 468 -33.72 -0.89 9.17
CA VAL A 468 -32.38 -0.29 9.23
C VAL A 468 -31.71 -0.31 7.85
N ARG A 469 -32.05 -1.27 6.99
CA ARG A 469 -31.61 -1.31 5.59
C ARG A 469 -32.07 -0.10 4.78
N ASP A 470 -33.31 0.33 4.96
CA ASP A 470 -33.90 1.45 4.22
C ASP A 470 -33.29 2.78 4.72
N LEU A 471 -33.14 2.93 6.05
CA LEU A 471 -32.45 4.08 6.64
C LEU A 471 -30.99 4.19 6.18
N LEU A 472 -30.27 3.06 6.08
CA LEU A 472 -28.88 3.03 5.61
C LEU A 472 -28.74 3.25 4.10
N GLN A 473 -29.74 2.86 3.31
CA GLN A 473 -29.77 3.11 1.86
C GLN A 473 -29.92 4.60 1.54
N GLU A 474 -30.64 5.35 2.39
CA GLU A 474 -30.83 6.80 2.26
C GLU A 474 -29.83 7.64 3.08
N ALA A 475 -28.92 6.97 3.80
CA ALA A 475 -27.95 7.62 4.67
C ALA A 475 -26.98 8.49 3.86
N GLN A 476 -26.83 9.74 4.28
CA GLN A 476 -25.77 10.65 3.83
C GLN A 476 -24.54 10.61 4.74
N GLY A 477 -24.66 9.98 5.90
CA GLY A 477 -23.59 9.78 6.86
C GLY A 477 -24.09 9.14 8.14
N ILE A 478 -23.17 8.59 8.92
CA ILE A 478 -23.47 7.96 10.21
C ILE A 478 -22.66 8.69 11.27
N LYS A 479 -23.31 9.16 12.34
CA LYS A 479 -22.62 9.72 13.50
C LYS A 479 -22.58 8.68 14.61
N VAL A 480 -21.41 8.53 15.22
CA VAL A 480 -21.19 7.69 16.40
C VAL A 480 -20.65 8.59 17.51
N MET A 481 -21.33 8.62 18.65
CA MET A 481 -20.82 9.19 19.88
C MET A 481 -20.37 8.08 20.81
N VAL A 482 -19.10 8.11 21.20
CA VAL A 482 -18.61 7.27 22.30
C VAL A 482 -19.00 7.95 23.61
N LYS A 483 -19.94 7.36 24.36
CA LYS A 483 -20.44 7.95 25.61
C LYS A 483 -19.53 7.58 26.76
N GLN A 484 -19.44 6.30 27.08
CA GLN A 484 -18.74 5.80 28.27
C GLN A 484 -18.21 4.38 28.10
N GLY A 485 -17.37 3.95 29.03
CA GLY A 485 -16.78 2.62 29.05
C GLY A 485 -16.68 2.14 30.48
N ARG A 486 -17.05 0.89 30.73
CA ARG A 486 -17.13 0.30 32.07
C ARG A 486 -16.41 -1.06 32.07
N GLY A 487 -15.90 -1.47 33.23
CA GLY A 487 -15.27 -2.79 33.41
C GLY A 487 -13.80 -2.91 32.98
N PHE A 488 -13.11 -1.81 32.63
CA PHE A 488 -11.71 -1.81 32.21
C PHE A 488 -10.73 -1.56 33.38
N ARG A 489 -10.77 -2.38 34.43
CA ARG A 489 -9.99 -2.16 35.68
C ARG A 489 -8.47 -2.00 35.45
N GLU A 490 -7.92 -2.70 34.46
CA GLU A 490 -6.48 -2.65 34.10
C GLU A 490 -6.04 -1.30 33.51
N LEU A 491 -6.98 -0.45 33.10
CA LEU A 491 -6.71 0.83 32.45
C LEU A 491 -7.08 2.04 33.32
N GLU A 492 -7.47 1.80 34.58
CA GLU A 492 -7.78 2.87 35.53
C GLU A 492 -6.55 3.79 35.76
N GLY A 493 -6.78 5.10 35.68
CA GLY A 493 -5.74 6.12 35.89
C GLY A 493 -4.83 6.40 34.69
N LEU A 494 -5.00 5.70 33.56
CA LEU A 494 -4.28 5.97 32.31
C LEU A 494 -5.10 6.88 31.37
N PRO A 495 -4.46 7.74 30.56
CA PRO A 495 -5.15 8.37 29.44
C PRO A 495 -5.48 7.30 28.40
N VAL A 496 -6.73 7.26 27.93
CA VAL A 496 -7.25 6.20 27.04
C VAL A 496 -8.01 6.82 25.87
N GLN A 497 -7.80 6.24 24.68
CA GLN A 497 -8.53 6.56 23.46
C GLN A 497 -9.35 5.34 23.00
N VAL A 498 -10.49 5.62 22.38
CA VAL A 498 -11.31 4.63 21.68
C VAL A 498 -11.17 4.86 20.19
N LEU A 499 -10.62 3.88 19.48
CA LEU A 499 -10.62 3.83 18.03
C LEU A 499 -11.95 3.24 17.56
N VAL A 500 -12.69 3.99 16.76
CA VAL A 500 -13.94 3.57 16.14
C VAL A 500 -13.69 3.38 14.65
N ARG A 501 -14.01 2.19 14.14
CA ARG A 501 -14.04 1.91 12.70
C ARG A 501 -15.45 1.56 12.28
N LEU A 502 -15.87 2.18 11.19
CA LEU A 502 -17.10 1.88 10.49
C LEU A 502 -16.81 1.99 9.00
N ASN A 503 -17.16 0.94 8.25
CA ASN A 503 -16.75 0.76 6.86
C ASN A 503 -15.21 0.72 6.73
N GLN A 504 -14.69 1.38 5.69
CA GLN A 504 -13.24 1.52 5.45
C GLN A 504 -12.60 2.67 6.23
N CYS A 505 -13.38 3.51 6.92
CA CYS A 505 -12.84 4.68 7.62
C CYS A 505 -12.73 4.41 9.12
N GLN A 506 -11.71 5.01 9.73
CA GLN A 506 -11.43 4.89 11.15
C GLN A 506 -11.19 6.27 11.75
N ALA A 507 -11.53 6.43 13.03
CA ALA A 507 -11.31 7.65 13.77
C ALA A 507 -11.13 7.34 15.26
N ALA A 508 -10.22 8.06 15.91
CA ALA A 508 -9.97 7.93 17.34
C ALA A 508 -10.61 9.08 18.13
N THR A 509 -11.09 8.78 19.33
CA THR A 509 -11.44 9.82 20.31
C THR A 509 -10.16 10.48 20.83
N LYS A 510 -10.22 11.76 21.20
CA LYS A 510 -9.10 12.45 21.87
C LYS A 510 -9.06 12.05 23.34
N ALA A 511 -7.88 11.69 23.86
CA ALA A 511 -7.72 11.57 25.30
C ALA A 511 -7.74 12.97 25.92
N GLN A 512 -8.67 13.22 26.85
CA GLN A 512 -8.61 14.45 27.66
C GLN A 512 -7.78 14.20 28.92
N PRO A 513 -6.94 15.16 29.35
CA PRO A 513 -6.18 15.04 30.60
C PRO A 513 -7.15 14.89 31.79
N GLY A 514 -7.03 13.78 32.54
CA GLY A 514 -7.86 13.52 33.71
C GLY A 514 -9.23 12.90 33.43
N ALA A 515 -9.55 12.56 32.18
CA ALA A 515 -10.70 11.70 31.88
C ALA A 515 -10.42 10.29 32.41
N GLN A 516 -10.85 10.01 33.64
CA GLN A 516 -11.01 8.64 34.10
C GLN A 516 -12.04 7.97 33.19
N LEU A 517 -11.85 6.67 32.91
CA LEU A 517 -12.87 5.78 32.37
C LEU A 517 -14.20 6.17 33.00
N MET A 518 -15.08 6.82 32.24
CA MET A 518 -16.54 6.84 32.37
C MET A 518 -17.20 7.86 31.44
N HIS A 519 -16.56 8.88 30.82
CA HIS A 519 -17.26 9.74 29.82
C HIS A 519 -16.34 10.35 28.73
N TRP A 520 -16.56 10.03 27.45
CA TRP A 520 -15.87 10.68 26.30
C TRP A 520 -16.74 11.73 25.59
N ASN A 521 -18.05 11.48 25.44
CA ASN A 521 -19.03 12.35 24.78
C ASN A 521 -18.57 12.96 23.44
N GLN A 522 -17.74 12.24 22.67
CA GLN A 522 -17.17 12.74 21.41
C GLN A 522 -17.93 12.17 20.22
N LYS A 523 -18.47 13.06 19.37
CA LYS A 523 -19.15 12.70 18.10
C LYS A 523 -18.12 12.52 16.99
N ILE A 524 -18.23 11.42 16.27
CA ILE A 524 -17.44 11.07 15.09
C ILE A 524 -18.43 10.87 13.95
N ALA A 525 -18.16 11.46 12.78
CA ALA A 525 -18.96 11.24 11.58
C ALA A 525 -18.26 10.23 10.67
N PHE A 526 -19.01 9.35 10.04
CA PHE A 526 -18.55 8.38 9.06
C PHE A 526 -19.39 8.53 7.78
N PRO A 527 -18.81 8.24 6.60
CA PRO A 527 -19.61 8.10 5.39
C PRO A 527 -20.61 6.95 5.53
N PRO A 528 -21.72 6.95 4.75
CA PRO A 528 -22.65 5.84 4.75
C PRO A 528 -21.96 4.56 4.23
N GLY A 529 -22.50 3.40 4.58
CA GLY A 529 -21.97 2.11 4.15
C GLY A 529 -23.01 1.00 4.25
N PRO A 530 -22.63 -0.24 3.88
CA PRO A 530 -23.57 -1.34 3.76
C PRO A 530 -24.21 -1.72 5.10
N ALA A 531 -25.47 -2.17 5.06
CA ALA A 531 -26.26 -2.47 6.26
C ALA A 531 -25.73 -3.65 7.10
N ASP A 532 -24.91 -4.51 6.50
CA ASP A 532 -24.26 -5.64 7.16
C ASP A 532 -22.89 -5.30 7.75
N GLU A 533 -22.40 -4.06 7.58
CA GLU A 533 -21.15 -3.61 8.21
C GLU A 533 -21.30 -3.58 9.74
N ALA A 534 -20.20 -3.74 10.48
CA ALA A 534 -20.17 -3.65 11.93
C ALA A 534 -19.39 -2.42 12.40
N VAL A 535 -19.87 -1.77 13.46
CA VAL A 535 -19.08 -0.81 14.23
C VAL A 535 -18.04 -1.61 15.01
N ARG A 536 -16.76 -1.35 14.78
CA ARG A 536 -15.65 -1.98 15.51
C ARG A 536 -14.97 -0.97 16.41
N LEU A 537 -14.69 -1.38 17.64
CA LEU A 537 -14.09 -0.55 18.67
C LEU A 537 -12.80 -1.18 19.19
N TRP A 538 -11.78 -0.36 19.39
CA TRP A 538 -10.59 -0.72 20.15
C TRP A 538 -10.34 0.30 21.25
N VAL A 539 -10.06 -0.18 22.46
CA VAL A 539 -9.68 0.66 23.59
C VAL A 539 -8.17 0.57 23.77
N ILE A 540 -7.52 1.73 23.68
CA ILE A 540 -6.08 1.85 23.53
C ILE A 540 -5.54 2.87 24.55
N PRO A 541 -4.52 2.54 25.36
CA PRO A 541 -3.86 3.51 26.23
C PRO A 541 -3.11 4.55 25.39
N ASP A 542 -3.28 5.83 25.71
CA ASP A 542 -2.61 6.96 25.05
C ASP A 542 -1.20 7.17 25.63
N VAL A 543 -0.33 6.17 25.41
CA VAL A 543 1.07 6.17 25.82
C VAL A 543 1.93 5.73 24.64
N ALA A 544 3.24 6.00 24.69
CA ALA A 544 4.21 5.77 23.61
C ALA A 544 4.31 4.32 23.05
N SER A 545 3.56 3.36 23.61
CA SER A 545 3.39 2.01 23.06
C SER A 545 1.91 1.57 23.16
N PRO A 546 1.05 2.02 22.22
CA PRO A 546 -0.38 1.77 22.26
C PRO A 546 -0.69 0.36 21.72
N HIS A 547 -0.59 -0.67 22.57
CA HIS A 547 -1.17 -1.97 22.24
C HIS A 547 -2.68 -1.92 22.47
N VAL A 548 -3.46 -2.49 21.55
CA VAL A 548 -4.89 -2.76 21.77
C VAL A 548 -5.02 -3.60 23.03
N ARG A 549 -5.80 -3.11 24.01
CA ARG A 549 -6.05 -3.83 25.26
C ARG A 549 -7.39 -4.53 25.23
N PHE A 550 -8.38 -3.91 24.57
CA PHE A 550 -9.70 -4.48 24.41
C PHE A 550 -10.24 -4.19 23.02
N GLN A 551 -10.99 -5.14 22.46
CA GLN A 551 -11.69 -4.99 21.18
C GLN A 551 -13.14 -5.46 21.29
N GLY A 552 -14.03 -4.81 20.54
CA GLY A 552 -15.44 -5.17 20.45
C GLY A 552 -16.00 -4.81 19.09
N HIS A 553 -17.13 -5.42 18.73
CA HIS A 553 -17.84 -5.05 17.51
C HIS A 553 -19.35 -5.26 17.67
N ILE A 554 -20.14 -4.51 16.92
CA ILE A 554 -21.59 -4.68 16.82
C ILE A 554 -22.05 -4.49 15.37
N PRO A 555 -22.72 -5.47 14.74
CA PRO A 555 -23.29 -5.32 13.41
C PRO A 555 -24.33 -4.19 13.34
N MET A 556 -24.32 -3.37 12.30
CA MET A 556 -25.27 -2.26 12.12
C MET A 556 -26.72 -2.75 12.13
N ARG A 557 -27.00 -3.90 11.51
CA ARG A 557 -28.32 -4.56 11.54
C ARG A 557 -28.82 -4.98 12.92
N SER A 558 -27.93 -5.10 13.91
CA SER A 558 -28.29 -5.48 15.29
C SER A 558 -28.58 -4.28 16.19
N ILE A 559 -28.42 -3.06 15.67
CA ILE A 559 -28.70 -1.82 16.39
C ILE A 559 -30.13 -1.38 16.07
N ASN A 560 -30.92 -1.18 17.12
CA ASN A 560 -32.29 -0.69 17.00
C ASN A 560 -32.29 0.83 16.85
N PHE A 561 -32.47 1.31 15.62
CA PHE A 561 -32.70 2.72 15.32
C PHE A 561 -34.19 3.05 15.38
N ASP A 562 -34.53 4.20 15.95
CA ASP A 562 -35.89 4.75 15.87
C ASP A 562 -36.19 5.31 14.46
N ALA A 563 -37.43 5.76 14.27
CA ALA A 563 -37.88 6.33 13.00
C ALA A 563 -37.11 7.61 12.56
N SER A 564 -36.39 8.26 13.48
CA SER A 564 -35.54 9.42 13.18
C SER A 564 -34.10 9.04 12.81
N GLY A 565 -33.79 7.74 12.80
CA GLY A 565 -32.44 7.22 12.58
C GLY A 565 -31.55 7.34 13.81
N HIS A 566 -32.11 7.52 15.02
CA HIS A 566 -31.36 7.59 16.28
C HIS A 566 -31.38 6.26 17.02
N ALA A 567 -30.22 5.84 17.53
CA ALA A 567 -30.08 4.71 18.44
C ALA A 567 -29.38 5.15 19.72
N GLY A 568 -30.12 5.17 20.83
CA GLY A 568 -29.61 5.46 22.16
C GLY A 568 -29.10 4.22 22.89
N ASN A 569 -28.05 4.38 23.70
CA ASN A 569 -27.53 3.35 24.62
C ASN A 569 -27.14 2.02 23.95
N VAL A 570 -26.40 2.10 22.84
CA VAL A 570 -25.84 0.92 22.17
C VAL A 570 -24.65 0.39 22.97
N VAL A 571 -24.82 -0.76 23.63
CA VAL A 571 -23.78 -1.38 24.45
C VAL A 571 -22.96 -2.36 23.62
N VAL A 572 -21.67 -2.07 23.44
CA VAL A 572 -20.73 -2.95 22.73
C VAL A 572 -19.91 -3.73 23.77
N PRO A 573 -20.10 -5.05 23.89
CA PRO A 573 -19.27 -5.87 24.77
C PRO A 573 -17.84 -5.94 24.24
N MET A 574 -16.87 -5.88 25.14
CA MET A 574 -15.46 -5.79 24.82
C MET A 574 -14.74 -7.02 25.35
N LYS A 575 -13.86 -7.59 24.54
CA LYS A 575 -13.00 -8.72 24.94
C LYS A 575 -11.58 -8.23 25.11
N GLN A 576 -10.90 -8.69 26.16
CA GLN A 576 -9.49 -8.43 26.36
C GLN A 576 -8.72 -9.02 25.18
N HIS A 577 -7.90 -8.20 24.52
CA HIS A 577 -7.19 -8.60 23.32
C HIS A 577 -5.99 -9.47 23.71
N GLN A 578 -6.16 -10.80 23.69
CA GLN A 578 -5.05 -11.73 23.78
C GLN A 578 -4.34 -11.80 22.41
N PRO A 579 -3.01 -11.66 22.35
CA PRO A 579 -2.28 -11.87 21.11
C PRO A 579 -2.15 -13.38 20.89
N VAL A 580 -2.94 -13.98 19.99
CA VAL A 580 -2.74 -15.40 19.65
C VAL A 580 -2.93 -15.66 18.16
N ALA A 581 -2.02 -16.48 17.64
CA ALA A 581 -1.98 -17.05 16.30
C ALA A 581 -3.08 -18.13 16.10
N GLY A 582 -3.63 -18.20 14.89
CA GLY A 582 -4.30 -19.41 14.35
C GLY A 582 -5.80 -19.58 14.68
N GLU A 583 -6.61 -19.26 13.67
CA GLU A 583 -7.98 -19.72 13.30
C GLU A 583 -9.12 -19.93 14.34
N VAL A 584 -10.18 -19.12 14.11
CA VAL A 584 -11.65 -19.29 14.20
C VAL A 584 -12.25 -20.27 15.22
N GLU A 585 -13.04 -19.72 16.16
CA GLU A 585 -14.30 -20.32 16.62
C GLU A 585 -15.45 -19.34 16.41
N GLU A 586 -16.47 -19.78 15.67
CA GLU A 586 -17.83 -19.24 15.74
C GLU A 586 -18.41 -19.57 17.11
N VAL A 587 -18.97 -18.57 17.80
CA VAL A 587 -19.89 -18.80 18.91
C VAL A 587 -21.20 -18.10 18.58
N ALA A 588 -22.25 -18.92 18.51
CA ALA A 588 -23.62 -18.58 18.17
C ALA A 588 -24.33 -17.73 19.25
N ASP A 589 -25.47 -17.17 18.83
CA ASP A 589 -26.49 -16.48 19.61
C ASP A 589 -26.77 -17.10 20.98
N ASP A 590 -26.69 -16.27 22.03
CA ASP A 590 -27.70 -16.03 23.08
C ASP A 590 -26.97 -15.50 24.32
N MET A 591 -27.19 -14.22 24.69
CA MET A 591 -26.97 -13.73 26.07
C MET A 591 -27.65 -12.36 26.27
N GLN A 592 -28.98 -12.34 26.33
CA GLN A 592 -29.69 -11.39 27.19
C GLN A 592 -29.73 -11.96 28.60
N GLY A 593 -28.78 -11.56 29.45
CA GLY A 593 -28.82 -11.86 30.88
C GLY A 593 -27.50 -12.34 31.45
N LEU A 594 -26.52 -11.43 31.59
CA LEU A 594 -25.40 -11.42 32.55
C LEU A 594 -24.40 -10.34 32.09
N LEU A 595 -24.79 -9.07 32.19
CA LEU A 595 -23.96 -7.91 31.80
C LEU A 595 -23.61 -7.01 33.00
N SER A 596 -23.43 -7.55 34.20
CA SER A 596 -22.99 -6.72 35.34
C SER A 596 -21.46 -6.56 35.44
N ASP A 597 -20.66 -7.47 34.85
CA ASP A 597 -19.20 -7.49 35.11
C ASP A 597 -18.29 -7.58 33.86
N CYS A 598 -18.85 -7.64 32.64
CA CYS A 598 -18.05 -7.68 31.41
C CYS A 598 -17.67 -6.27 30.93
N PRO A 599 -16.41 -6.03 30.49
CA PRO A 599 -16.02 -4.72 29.98
C PRO A 599 -16.84 -4.37 28.74
N CYS A 600 -17.33 -3.13 28.68
CA CYS A 600 -18.19 -2.66 27.58
C CYS A 600 -17.98 -1.18 27.28
N VAL A 601 -18.26 -0.79 26.04
CA VAL A 601 -18.34 0.62 25.61
C VAL A 601 -19.77 0.95 25.21
N GLU A 602 -20.30 2.06 25.70
CA GLU A 602 -21.60 2.59 25.34
C GLU A 602 -21.49 3.65 24.27
N LEU A 603 -22.30 3.50 23.22
CA LEU A 603 -22.40 4.41 22.10
C LEU A 603 -23.79 5.03 22.01
N GLU A 604 -23.86 6.15 21.31
CA GLU A 604 -25.08 6.72 20.77
C GLU A 604 -24.87 7.03 19.29
N MET A 605 -25.84 6.66 18.44
CA MET A 605 -25.65 6.64 16.99
C MET A 605 -26.78 7.35 16.25
N TRP A 606 -26.45 7.99 15.13
CA TRP A 606 -27.41 8.63 14.24
C TRP A 606 -27.13 8.28 12.78
N ILE A 607 -28.13 7.81 12.06
CA ILE A 607 -28.12 7.75 10.61
C ILE A 607 -28.66 9.08 10.09
N ILE A 608 -27.83 9.84 9.37
CA ILE A 608 -28.17 11.17 8.88
C ILE A 608 -28.75 11.06 7.48
N THR A 609 -30.03 11.39 7.31
CA THR A 609 -30.72 11.53 6.02
C THR A 609 -30.93 13.03 5.69
N LYS A 610 -31.32 13.39 4.45
CA LYS A 610 -31.42 14.81 4.00
C LYS A 610 -32.32 15.68 4.92
N PRO A 611 -32.04 17.00 5.06
CA PRO A 611 -32.08 17.64 6.37
C PRO A 611 -33.38 18.36 6.76
N GLY A 612 -33.78 18.18 8.02
CA GLY A 612 -34.37 19.20 8.87
C GLY A 612 -33.46 19.55 10.05
N ARG A 613 -32.67 20.64 9.92
CA ARG A 613 -31.89 21.37 10.96
C ARG A 613 -30.59 20.75 11.55
N LYS A 614 -29.49 21.44 11.20
CA LYS A 614 -28.24 21.80 11.93
C LYS A 614 -27.77 20.97 13.15
N SER A 615 -26.51 20.51 13.09
CA SER A 615 -25.59 20.56 14.25
C SER A 615 -24.12 20.60 13.82
N ASN A 616 -23.37 21.59 14.31
CA ASN A 616 -21.92 21.80 14.17
C ASN A 616 -21.07 20.83 15.01
N ALA A 617 -19.77 20.82 14.70
CA ALA A 617 -18.61 20.15 15.34
C ALA A 617 -18.49 18.63 15.06
N GLY A 618 -17.34 18.06 14.68
CA GLY A 618 -15.97 18.54 14.60
C GLY A 618 -15.05 17.36 14.92
N GLY A 619 -14.67 16.59 13.90
CA GLY A 619 -13.75 15.46 14.02
C GLY A 619 -13.22 15.07 12.64
N THR A 620 -11.91 14.96 12.49
CA THR A 620 -11.24 14.53 11.26
C THR A 620 -11.39 13.03 11.09
N VAL A 621 -11.90 12.61 9.95
CA VAL A 621 -12.00 11.20 9.53
C VAL A 621 -10.82 10.92 8.62
N SER A 622 -10.01 9.91 8.92
CA SER A 622 -9.05 9.40 7.94
C SER A 622 -9.69 8.21 7.22
N CYS A 623 -10.05 8.46 5.97
CA CYS A 623 -10.00 7.44 4.93
C CYS A 623 -8.63 7.65 4.24
#